data_AF-A0A8T6V8Q9-F1
#
_entry.id   AF-A0A8T6V8Q9-F1
#
_cell.length_a   1.000
_cell.length_b   1.000
_cell.length_c   1.000
_cell.angle_alpha   90.00
_cell.angle_beta   90.00
_cell.angle_gamma   90.00
#
_symmetry.space_group_name_H-M   'P 1'
#
loop_
_entity.id
_entity.type
_entity.pdbx_description
1 polymer ?
#
loop_
_entity_poly.entity_id
_entity_poly.type
_entity_poly.pdbx_seq_one_letter_code
_entity_poly.pdbx_strand_id
1 'polypeptide(L)'
;MRRTKPYKQSIQDMVPLKKGRNRKTGEPITTTKGRPRKIQSPQEFDRRVDNWARHCLENRIPMTRTGLCLALGLNSQKSLENYADDPDYTPSVSYAKLLVEHFYERQLSTSRVAGAIFALSNMGWSNQQYHRHAGPDGGPIQSQNIVKIDMTKLDDDTLEKLVFAIERRRIVRQSNDSNTTQIKP
;
A
#
# COMPACT_ATOMS: atom_id res chain seq x y z
N MET A 1 34.85 19.47 22.18
CA MET A 1 34.06 18.32 21.72
C MET A 1 32.77 18.23 22.51
N ARG A 2 31.60 18.48 21.89
CA ARG A 2 30.30 18.29 22.56
C ARG A 2 30.02 16.78 22.62
N ARG A 3 30.11 16.17 23.81
CA ARG A 3 29.73 14.77 24.02
C ARG A 3 28.21 14.68 23.86
N THR A 4 27.72 14.07 22.78
CA THR A 4 26.31 13.76 22.62
C THR A 4 25.95 12.63 23.60
N LYS A 5 24.85 12.79 24.33
CA LYS A 5 24.36 11.75 25.25
C LYS A 5 24.04 10.48 24.45
N PRO A 6 24.36 9.27 24.96
CA PRO A 6 23.98 8.03 24.30
C PRO A 6 22.46 7.90 24.26
N TYR A 7 21.91 7.42 23.12
CA TYR A 7 20.47 7.35 22.84
C TYR A 7 19.63 6.71 23.96
N LYS A 8 20.20 5.70 24.65
CA LYS A 8 19.55 5.05 25.81
C LYS A 8 19.36 6.00 27.01
N GLN A 9 20.28 6.94 27.22
CA GLN A 9 20.19 7.94 28.30
C GLN A 9 19.19 9.05 27.96
N SER A 10 19.06 9.44 26.68
CA SER A 10 18.07 10.43 26.25
C SER A 10 16.63 9.93 26.33
N ILE A 11 16.42 8.60 26.27
CA ILE A 11 15.09 7.98 26.44
C ILE A 11 14.65 8.01 27.91
N GLN A 12 15.59 7.83 28.86
CA GLN A 12 15.31 7.89 30.30
C GLN A 12 14.94 9.30 30.78
N ASP A 13 15.45 10.33 30.10
CA ASP A 13 15.20 11.75 30.42
C ASP A 13 13.89 12.29 29.80
N MET A 14 13.15 11.50 29.01
CA MET A 14 11.86 11.94 28.47
C MET A 14 10.79 11.97 29.57
N VAL A 15 10.39 13.18 29.95
CA VAL A 15 9.25 13.43 30.84
C VAL A 15 8.01 12.76 30.22
N PRO A 16 7.27 11.90 30.94
CA PRO A 16 6.06 11.29 30.41
C PRO A 16 5.07 12.38 30.00
N LEU A 17 4.61 12.32 28.74
CA LEU A 17 3.60 13.24 28.21
C LEU A 17 2.36 13.17 29.10
N LYS A 18 1.96 14.30 29.68
CA LYS A 18 0.79 14.39 30.56
C LYS A 18 -0.43 13.87 29.81
N LYS A 19 -0.97 12.72 30.22
CA LYS A 19 -2.30 12.27 29.80
C LYS A 19 -3.28 13.42 29.96
N GLY A 20 -4.09 13.67 28.94
CA GLY A 20 -5.11 14.71 28.97
C GLY A 20 -5.97 14.58 30.25
N ARG A 21 -6.32 15.70 30.86
CA ARG A 21 -7.22 15.72 32.03
C ARG A 21 -8.63 15.98 31.55
N ASN A 22 -9.62 15.35 32.19
CA ASN A 22 -11.02 15.63 31.94
C ASN A 22 -11.30 17.11 32.25
N ARG A 23 -11.82 17.88 31.29
CA ARG A 23 -12.05 19.33 31.43
C ARG A 23 -13.07 19.70 32.50
N LYS A 24 -13.91 18.75 32.94
CA LYS A 24 -14.93 18.96 33.98
C LYS A 24 -14.47 18.55 35.38
N THR A 25 -13.70 17.47 35.50
CA THR A 25 -13.31 16.91 36.82
C THR A 25 -11.83 17.05 37.14
N GLY A 26 -10.97 17.43 36.17
CA GLY A 26 -9.52 17.50 36.34
C GLY A 26 -8.82 16.14 36.49
N GLU A 27 -9.58 15.05 36.58
CA GLU A 27 -9.09 13.69 36.72
C GLU A 27 -8.48 13.16 35.40
N PRO A 28 -7.55 12.20 35.47
CA PRO A 28 -7.05 11.51 34.29
C PRO A 28 -8.22 10.86 33.53
N ILE A 29 -8.33 11.07 32.22
CA ILE A 29 -9.35 10.38 31.41
C ILE A 29 -9.03 8.88 31.39
N THR A 30 -9.80 8.08 32.12
CA THR A 30 -9.73 6.61 32.16
C THR A 30 -10.91 5.99 31.42
N THR A 31 -11.13 6.32 30.15
CA THR A 31 -12.24 5.71 29.38
C THR A 31 -11.90 4.25 29.05
N THR A 32 -12.19 3.36 29.99
CA THR A 32 -12.02 1.90 29.88
C THR A 32 -13.35 1.24 29.54
N LYS A 33 -13.81 1.37 28.29
CA LYS A 33 -14.84 0.48 27.74
C LYS A 33 -14.23 -0.45 26.69
N GLY A 34 -13.30 -1.30 27.13
CA GLY A 34 -12.62 -2.30 26.30
C GLY A 34 -11.73 -3.24 27.11
N ARG A 35 -11.35 -4.39 26.54
CA ARG A 35 -10.40 -5.32 27.15
C ARG A 35 -9.10 -4.56 27.48
N PRO A 36 -8.56 -4.66 28.70
CA PRO A 36 -7.34 -3.97 29.07
C PRO A 36 -6.18 -4.37 28.15
N ARG A 37 -5.28 -3.41 27.89
CA ARG A 37 -4.09 -3.65 27.07
C ARG A 37 -3.21 -4.73 27.71
N LYS A 38 -2.57 -5.55 26.88
CA LYS A 38 -1.70 -6.64 27.37
C LYS A 38 -0.37 -6.12 27.92
N ILE A 39 0.15 -5.03 27.35
CA ILE A 39 1.41 -4.41 27.74
C ILE A 39 1.07 -3.05 28.35
N GLN A 40 1.55 -2.80 29.56
CA GLN A 40 1.13 -1.66 30.38
C GLN A 40 2.10 -0.48 30.34
N SER A 41 3.35 -0.70 29.93
CA SER A 41 4.34 0.36 29.77
C SER A 41 5.16 0.21 28.48
N PRO A 42 5.61 1.33 27.88
CA PRO A 42 6.55 1.31 26.75
C PRO A 42 7.86 0.59 27.09
N GLN A 43 8.36 0.71 28.32
CA GLN A 43 9.59 0.05 28.74
C GLN A 43 9.44 -1.48 28.74
N GLU A 44 8.28 -2.00 29.12
CA GLU A 44 8.00 -3.44 29.03
C GLU A 44 7.85 -3.89 27.57
N PHE A 45 7.30 -3.02 26.71
CA PHE A 45 7.24 -3.27 25.27
C PHE A 45 8.65 -3.42 24.70
N ASP A 46 9.52 -2.44 24.91
CA ASP A 46 10.90 -2.42 24.42
C ASP A 46 11.69 -3.63 24.92
N ARG A 47 11.56 -3.98 26.21
CA ARG A 47 12.21 -5.15 26.79
C ARG A 47 11.82 -6.44 26.08
N ARG A 48 10.54 -6.61 25.73
CA ARG A 48 10.07 -7.78 24.99
C ARG A 48 10.59 -7.81 23.56
N VAL A 49 10.60 -6.66 22.88
CA VAL A 49 11.18 -6.53 21.54
C VAL A 49 12.66 -6.89 21.55
N ASP A 50 13.44 -6.34 22.48
CA ASP A 50 14.87 -6.60 22.60
C ASP A 50 15.16 -8.08 22.91
N ASN A 51 14.37 -8.69 23.80
CA ASN A 51 14.51 -10.11 24.11
C ASN A 51 14.21 -11.00 22.90
N TRP A 52 13.16 -10.68 22.17
CA TRP A 52 12.81 -11.39 20.94
C TRP A 52 13.88 -11.20 19.86
N ALA A 53 14.34 -9.98 19.62
CA ALA A 53 15.36 -9.70 18.62
C ALA A 53 16.68 -10.42 18.94
N ARG A 54 17.08 -10.42 20.22
CA ARG A 54 18.25 -11.18 20.68
C ARG A 54 18.07 -12.67 20.45
N HIS A 55 16.92 -13.24 20.82
CA HIS A 55 16.61 -14.64 20.59
C HIS A 55 16.67 -15.00 19.09
N CYS A 56 16.09 -14.17 18.22
CA CYS A 56 16.18 -14.36 16.77
C CYS A 56 17.63 -14.33 16.28
N LEU A 57 18.46 -13.40 16.77
CA LEU A 57 19.86 -13.29 16.37
C LEU A 57 20.69 -14.50 16.82
N GLU A 58 20.58 -14.89 18.09
CA GLU A 58 21.31 -16.02 18.69
C GLU A 58 20.96 -17.34 18.01
N ASN A 59 19.68 -17.54 17.68
CA ASN A 59 19.19 -18.79 17.10
C ASN A 59 19.13 -18.75 15.57
N ARG A 60 19.57 -17.65 14.93
CA ARG A 60 19.50 -17.42 13.48
C ARG A 60 18.10 -17.61 12.90
N ILE A 61 17.09 -17.19 13.65
CA ILE A 61 15.68 -17.25 13.25
C ILE A 61 15.31 -15.95 12.53
N PRO A 62 14.53 -16.00 11.43
CA PRO A 62 14.07 -14.81 10.74
C PRO A 62 13.26 -13.87 11.63
N MET A 63 13.58 -12.57 11.57
CA MET A 63 12.78 -11.54 12.23
C MET A 63 11.58 -11.20 11.34
N THR A 64 10.39 -11.67 11.74
CA THR A 64 9.15 -11.47 10.97
C THR A 64 8.15 -10.62 11.75
N ARG A 65 7.27 -9.90 11.05
CA ARG A 65 6.22 -9.08 11.67
C ARG A 65 5.27 -9.91 12.53
N THR A 66 4.93 -11.12 12.09
CA THR A 66 4.12 -12.07 12.86
C THR A 66 4.88 -12.60 14.06
N GLY A 67 6.16 -12.95 13.92
CA GLY A 67 7.03 -13.34 15.03
C GLY A 67 7.11 -12.28 16.12
N LEU A 68 7.27 -11.01 15.74
CA LEU A 68 7.21 -9.86 16.65
C LEU A 68 5.88 -9.81 17.42
N CYS A 69 4.75 -9.95 16.72
CA CYS A 69 3.43 -9.94 17.38
C CYS A 69 3.29 -11.07 18.40
N LEU A 70 3.72 -12.29 18.03
CA LEU A 70 3.67 -13.46 18.91
C LEU A 70 4.56 -13.28 20.14
N ALA A 71 5.78 -12.75 19.97
CA ALA A 71 6.71 -12.51 21.07
C ALA A 71 6.20 -11.44 22.05
N LEU A 72 5.46 -10.44 21.55
CA LEU A 72 4.76 -9.46 22.38
C LEU A 72 3.53 -10.04 23.09
N GLY A 73 3.11 -11.26 22.74
CA GLY A 73 1.90 -11.91 23.25
C GLY A 73 0.62 -11.38 22.59
N LEU A 74 0.72 -10.76 21.42
CA LEU A 74 -0.40 -10.26 20.63
C LEU A 74 -0.96 -11.38 19.75
N ASN A 75 -2.25 -11.29 19.41
CA ASN A 75 -2.94 -12.29 18.57
C ASN A 75 -3.20 -11.79 17.15
N SER A 76 -2.88 -10.53 16.83
CA SER A 76 -3.09 -9.96 15.51
C SER A 76 -2.13 -8.80 15.25
N GLN A 77 -1.84 -8.54 13.98
CA GLN A 77 -1.09 -7.35 13.57
C GLN A 77 -1.88 -6.06 13.89
N LYS A 78 -3.21 -6.12 13.84
CA LYS A 78 -4.07 -4.99 14.22
C LYS A 78 -3.84 -4.59 15.68
N SER A 79 -3.60 -5.54 16.58
CA SER A 79 -3.25 -5.23 17.96
C SER A 79 -1.94 -4.47 18.09
N LEU A 80 -0.95 -4.71 17.22
CA LEU A 80 0.30 -3.94 17.18
C LEU A 80 0.04 -2.51 16.71
N GLU A 81 -0.80 -2.32 15.69
CA GLU A 81 -1.18 -0.98 15.21
C GLU A 81 -1.94 -0.18 16.27
N ASN A 82 -2.78 -0.82 17.09
CA ASN A 82 -3.44 -0.14 18.20
C ASN A 82 -2.45 0.42 19.25
N TYR A 83 -1.23 -0.15 19.37
CA TYR A 83 -0.16 0.48 20.16
C TYR A 83 0.51 1.62 19.39
N ALA A 84 0.63 1.53 18.06
CA ALA A 84 1.18 2.61 17.25
C ALA A 84 0.35 3.91 17.36
N ASP A 85 -0.97 3.76 17.49
CA ASP A 85 -1.93 4.85 17.67
C ASP A 85 -1.82 5.55 19.05
N ASP A 86 -1.18 4.91 20.03
CA ASP A 86 -0.90 5.52 21.34
C ASP A 86 0.45 6.25 21.32
N PRO A 87 0.50 7.58 21.53
CA PRO A 87 1.73 8.37 21.51
C PRO A 87 2.82 7.87 22.46
N ASP A 88 2.45 7.24 23.57
CA ASP A 88 3.41 6.68 24.53
C ASP A 88 4.19 5.49 23.92
N TYR A 89 3.60 4.79 22.95
CA TYR A 89 4.14 3.57 22.33
C TYR A 89 4.56 3.76 20.88
N THR A 90 4.18 4.84 20.21
CA THR A 90 4.56 5.12 18.82
C THR A 90 6.07 4.94 18.57
N PRO A 91 6.99 5.45 19.42
CA PRO A 91 8.43 5.26 19.22
C PRO A 91 8.84 3.79 19.32
N SER A 92 8.34 3.07 20.33
CA SER A 92 8.61 1.65 20.57
C SER A 92 8.12 0.77 19.41
N VAL A 93 6.92 1.02 18.91
CA VAL A 93 6.35 0.27 17.78
C VAL A 93 7.12 0.57 16.49
N SER A 94 7.51 1.83 16.28
CA SER A 94 8.30 2.23 15.10
C SER A 94 9.66 1.56 15.09
N TYR A 95 10.35 1.54 16.23
CA TYR A 95 11.60 0.81 16.40
C TYR A 95 11.44 -0.69 16.12
N ALA A 96 10.40 -1.32 16.68
CA ALA A 96 10.16 -2.75 16.49
C ALA A 96 9.88 -3.12 15.01
N LYS A 97 9.12 -2.29 14.29
CA LYS A 97 8.87 -2.46 12.86
C LYS A 97 10.16 -2.30 12.05
N LEU A 98 10.97 -1.30 12.37
CA LEU A 98 12.23 -1.04 11.70
C LEU A 98 13.23 -2.21 11.83
N LEU A 99 13.24 -2.92 12.95
CA LEU A 99 14.06 -4.14 13.10
C LEU A 99 13.66 -5.23 12.09
N VAL A 100 12.36 -5.41 11.86
CA VAL A 100 11.86 -6.37 10.87
C VAL A 100 12.23 -5.92 9.45
N GLU A 101 12.05 -4.64 9.14
CA GLU A 101 12.44 -4.08 7.83
C GLU A 101 13.94 -4.26 7.59
N HIS A 102 14.78 -3.95 8.57
CA HIS A 102 16.23 -4.11 8.51
C HIS A 102 16.64 -5.56 8.22
N PHE A 103 15.95 -6.54 8.80
CA PHE A 103 16.22 -7.95 8.51
C PHE A 103 15.98 -8.29 7.03
N TYR A 104 14.85 -7.86 6.47
CA TYR A 104 14.54 -8.10 5.05
C TYR A 104 15.43 -7.28 4.12
N GLU A 105 15.76 -6.05 4.49
CA GLU A 105 16.70 -5.20 3.76
C GLU A 105 18.06 -5.90 3.62
N ARG A 106 18.60 -6.45 4.72
CA ARG A 106 19.84 -7.25 4.66
C ARG A 106 19.72 -8.44 3.72
N GLN A 107 18.55 -9.08 3.65
CA GLN A 107 18.32 -10.22 2.76
C GLN A 107 18.34 -9.83 1.26
N LEU A 108 18.09 -8.56 0.91
CA LEU A 108 18.26 -8.06 -0.46
C LEU A 108 19.70 -8.18 -0.99
N SER A 109 20.69 -8.24 -0.10
CA SER A 109 22.11 -8.46 -0.47
C SER A 109 22.45 -9.92 -0.80
N THR A 110 21.51 -10.84 -0.63
CA THR A 110 21.72 -12.29 -0.81
C THR A 110 21.18 -12.78 -2.16
N SER A 111 21.39 -14.05 -2.50
CA SER A 111 20.85 -14.64 -3.74
C SER A 111 19.34 -14.91 -3.72
N ARG A 112 18.70 -14.90 -2.55
CA ARG A 112 17.26 -15.23 -2.38
C ARG A 112 16.44 -13.99 -2.04
N VAL A 113 16.38 -13.05 -2.99
CA VAL A 113 15.80 -11.70 -2.77
C VAL A 113 14.28 -11.63 -2.90
N ALA A 114 13.65 -12.55 -3.64
CA ALA A 114 12.22 -12.43 -4.01
C ALA A 114 11.28 -12.31 -2.79
N GLY A 115 11.53 -13.11 -1.75
CA GLY A 115 10.75 -13.06 -0.51
C GLY A 115 10.94 -11.74 0.26
N ALA A 116 12.16 -11.20 0.28
CA ALA A 116 12.46 -9.92 0.91
C ALA A 116 11.82 -8.75 0.17
N ILE A 117 11.86 -8.75 -1.17
CA ILE A 117 11.18 -7.75 -2.00
C ILE A 117 9.67 -7.78 -1.70
N PHE A 118 9.04 -8.96 -1.74
CA PHE A 118 7.62 -9.11 -1.43
C PHE A 118 7.28 -8.63 -0.01
N ALA A 119 8.10 -8.98 0.98
CA ALA A 119 7.89 -8.56 2.37
C ALA A 119 7.99 -7.04 2.54
N LEU A 120 9.03 -6.41 1.99
CA LEU A 120 9.25 -4.97 2.07
C LEU A 120 8.16 -4.18 1.33
N SER A 121 7.72 -4.66 0.16
CA SER A 121 6.60 -4.05 -0.56
C SER A 121 5.31 -4.06 0.27
N ASN A 122 5.02 -5.16 0.97
CA ASN A 122 3.88 -5.23 1.89
C ASN A 122 4.03 -4.32 3.13
N MET A 123 5.24 -3.85 3.42
CA MET A 123 5.53 -2.88 4.48
C MET A 123 5.54 -1.43 3.97
N GLY A 124 5.20 -1.20 2.70
CA GLY A 124 5.08 0.13 2.11
C GLY A 124 6.33 0.60 1.38
N TRP A 125 7.36 -0.24 1.22
CA TRP A 125 8.50 0.09 0.38
C TRP A 125 8.07 0.08 -1.09
N SER A 126 8.35 1.17 -1.80
CA SER A 126 8.06 1.28 -3.22
C SER A 126 9.32 1.10 -4.05
N ASN A 127 9.21 0.28 -5.10
CA ASN A 127 10.19 0.26 -6.17
C ASN A 127 9.70 1.21 -7.27
N GLN A 128 10.40 2.32 -7.50
CA GLN A 128 10.02 3.29 -8.52
C GLN A 128 10.23 2.68 -9.91
N GLN A 129 9.17 2.64 -10.72
CA GLN A 129 9.23 2.19 -12.10
C GLN A 129 8.88 3.33 -13.04
N TYR A 130 9.72 3.56 -14.04
CA TYR A 130 9.43 4.46 -15.14
C TYR A 130 8.89 3.65 -16.31
N HIS A 131 7.60 3.78 -16.59
CA HIS A 131 6.97 3.16 -17.75
C HIS A 131 6.80 4.19 -18.86
N ARG A 132 7.41 3.92 -20.01
CA ARG A 132 7.11 4.66 -21.23
C ARG A 132 5.79 4.15 -21.79
N HIS A 133 4.76 4.98 -21.81
CA HIS A 133 3.50 4.68 -22.50
C HIS A 133 3.60 5.17 -23.94
N ALA A 134 3.61 4.23 -24.88
CA ALA A 134 3.58 4.54 -26.31
C ALA A 134 2.77 3.48 -27.05
N GLY A 135 2.18 3.88 -28.18
CA GLY A 135 1.55 2.97 -29.12
C GLY A 135 2.58 2.12 -29.86
N PRO A 136 2.11 1.26 -30.79
CA PRO A 136 2.97 0.50 -31.69
C PRO A 136 4.04 1.41 -32.33
N ASP A 137 5.28 0.91 -32.40
CA ASP A 137 6.44 1.62 -32.96
C ASP A 137 6.77 2.96 -32.29
N GLY A 138 6.35 3.14 -31.03
CA GLY A 138 6.59 4.38 -30.29
C GLY A 138 5.66 5.53 -30.71
N GLY A 139 4.67 5.25 -31.55
CA GLY A 139 3.67 6.21 -32.01
C GLY A 139 2.58 6.52 -30.97
N PRO A 140 1.57 7.32 -31.35
CA PRO A 140 0.46 7.66 -30.47
C PRO A 140 -0.33 6.42 -30.02
N ILE A 141 -0.77 6.41 -28.76
CA ILE A 141 -1.68 5.38 -28.24
C ILE A 141 -3.03 5.54 -28.97
N GLN A 142 -3.43 4.50 -29.70
CA GLN A 142 -4.71 4.46 -30.40
C GLN A 142 -5.79 3.95 -29.43
N SER A 143 -6.81 4.77 -29.17
CA SER A 143 -8.00 4.34 -28.43
C SER A 143 -9.15 4.14 -29.42
N GLN A 144 -9.82 2.98 -29.37
CA GLN A 144 -11.02 2.72 -30.15
C GLN A 144 -12.21 2.56 -29.20
N ASN A 145 -13.20 3.43 -29.34
CA ASN A 145 -14.50 3.26 -28.69
C ASN A 145 -15.31 2.24 -29.48
N ILE A 146 -15.26 0.98 -29.06
CA ILE A 146 -16.09 -0.07 -29.65
C ILE A 146 -17.43 -0.08 -28.92
N VAL A 147 -18.45 0.51 -29.55
CA VAL A 147 -19.85 0.33 -29.12
C VAL A 147 -20.36 -0.96 -29.73
N LYS A 148 -20.51 -1.99 -28.90
CA LYS A 148 -21.20 -3.23 -29.31
C LYS A 148 -22.71 -2.95 -29.31
N ILE A 149 -23.27 -2.74 -30.49
CA ILE A 149 -24.72 -2.63 -30.66
C ILE A 149 -25.29 -4.05 -30.74
N ASP A 150 -26.14 -4.39 -29.79
CA ASP A 150 -26.89 -5.65 -29.80
C ASP A 150 -28.12 -5.47 -30.68
N MET A 151 -28.02 -5.96 -31.92
CA MET A 151 -29.07 -5.84 -32.94
C MET A 151 -30.39 -6.51 -32.51
N THR A 152 -30.36 -7.44 -31.54
CA THR A 152 -31.57 -8.15 -31.07
C THR A 152 -32.44 -7.32 -30.13
N LYS A 153 -31.93 -6.16 -29.67
CA LYS A 153 -32.61 -5.27 -28.71
C LYS A 153 -33.06 -3.96 -29.32
N LEU A 154 -32.90 -3.78 -30.63
CA LEU A 154 -33.43 -2.62 -31.33
C LEU A 154 -34.86 -2.88 -31.78
N ASP A 155 -35.67 -1.84 -31.72
CA ASP A 155 -36.99 -1.79 -32.33
C ASP A 155 -36.90 -1.85 -33.86
N ASP A 156 -37.92 -2.43 -34.50
CA ASP A 156 -37.97 -2.63 -35.94
C ASP A 156 -37.84 -1.32 -36.74
N ASP A 157 -38.37 -0.20 -36.22
CA ASP A 157 -38.25 1.13 -36.86
C ASP A 157 -36.79 1.62 -36.87
N THR A 158 -36.05 1.42 -35.78
CA THR A 158 -34.62 1.73 -35.73
C THR A 158 -33.79 0.79 -36.59
N LEU A 159 -34.16 -0.49 -36.68
CA LEU A 159 -33.52 -1.46 -37.57
C LEU A 159 -33.70 -1.08 -39.04
N GLU A 160 -34.91 -0.71 -39.46
CA GLU A 160 -35.18 -0.27 -40.83
C GLU A 160 -34.41 1.01 -41.19
N LYS A 161 -34.37 1.99 -40.28
CA LYS A 161 -33.60 3.22 -40.46
C LYS A 161 -32.10 2.95 -40.62
N LEU A 162 -31.55 2.01 -39.85
CA LEU A 162 -30.13 1.63 -39.94
C LEU A 162 -29.82 0.90 -41.25
N VAL A 163 -30.66 -0.05 -41.66
CA VAL A 163 -30.50 -0.77 -42.94
C VAL A 163 -30.56 0.21 -44.11
N PHE A 164 -31.54 1.12 -44.13
CA PHE A 164 -31.67 2.12 -45.18
C PHE A 164 -30.49 3.10 -45.21
N ALA A 165 -29.96 3.49 -44.05
CA ALA A 165 -28.78 4.36 -43.96
C ALA A 165 -27.51 3.66 -44.48
N ILE A 166 -27.37 2.35 -44.24
CA ILE A 166 -26.25 1.55 -44.76
C ILE A 166 -26.36 1.41 -46.28
N GLU A 167 -27.54 1.11 -46.81
CA GLU A 167 -27.74 0.90 -48.25
C GLU A 167 -27.58 2.21 -49.04
N ARG A 168 -28.07 3.34 -48.51
CA ARG A 168 -27.79 4.67 -49.11
C ARG A 168 -26.30 5.00 -49.14
N ARG A 169 -25.55 4.68 -48.08
CA ARG A 169 -24.09 4.89 -48.06
C ARG A 169 -23.36 4.00 -49.06
N ARG A 170 -23.86 2.78 -49.31
CA ARG A 170 -23.31 1.86 -50.30
C ARG A 170 -23.44 2.42 -51.72
N ILE A 171 -24.62 2.94 -52.07
CA ILE A 171 -24.92 3.54 -53.37
C ILE A 171 -24.07 4.80 -53.61
N VAL A 172 -23.94 5.67 -52.61
CA VAL A 172 -23.13 6.91 -52.73
C VAL A 172 -21.65 6.61 -52.96
N ARG A 173 -21.10 5.55 -52.35
CA ARG A 173 -19.71 5.12 -52.58
C ARG A 173 -19.48 4.63 -54.02
N GLN A 174 -20.38 3.79 -54.55
CA GLN A 174 -20.29 3.30 -55.94
C GLN A 174 -20.42 4.41 -57.00
N SER A 175 -21.13 5.48 -56.66
CA SER A 175 -21.32 6.65 -57.54
C SER A 175 -20.04 7.52 -57.64
N ASN A 176 -19.33 7.69 -56.52
CA ASN A 176 -18.07 8.44 -56.48
C ASN A 176 -16.90 7.71 -57.18
N ASP A 177 -16.90 6.38 -57.14
CA ASP A 177 -15.91 5.56 -57.86
C ASP A 177 -16.10 5.66 -59.39
N SER A 178 -17.34 5.85 -59.86
CA SER A 178 -17.67 5.99 -61.28
C SER A 178 -17.33 7.39 -61.86
N ASN A 179 -17.42 8.44 -61.04
CA ASN A 179 -17.17 9.83 -61.48
C ASN A 179 -15.67 10.23 -61.49
N THR A 180 -14.80 9.41 -60.87
CA THR A 180 -13.35 9.64 -60.83
C THR A 180 -12.63 9.17 -62.11
N THR A 181 -13.30 8.41 -62.99
CA THR A 181 -12.67 7.81 -64.18
C THR A 181 -12.74 8.69 -65.45
N GLN A 182 -13.47 9.82 -65.44
CA GLN A 182 -13.73 10.64 -66.65
C GLN A 182 -13.16 12.07 -66.62
N ILE A 183 -12.15 12.36 -65.81
CA ILE A 183 -11.38 13.61 -65.91
C ILE A 183 -9.91 13.28 -66.21
N LYS A 184 -9.63 13.03 -67.49
CA LYS A 184 -8.32 13.23 -68.13
C LYS A 184 -8.56 13.80 -69.52
N PRO A 185 -8.14 15.05 -69.76
CA PRO A 185 -7.01 15.28 -70.66
C PRO A 185 -5.72 15.58 -69.91
#